data_AF-A0AAV1QUU3-F1
#
_entry.id   AF-A0AAV1QUU3-F1
#
_cell.length_a   1.000
_cell.length_b   1.000
_cell.length_c   1.000
_cell.angle_alpha   90.00
_cell.angle_beta   90.00
_cell.angle_gamma   90.00
#
_symmetry.space_group_name_H-M   'P 1'
#
loop_
_entity.id
_entity.type
_entity.pdbx_description
1 polymer ?
#
loop_
_entity_poly.entity_id
_entity_poly.type
_entity_poly.pdbx_seq_one_letter_code
_entity_poly.pdbx_strand_id
1 'polypeptide(L)'
;MASTRFLYSNGIVLHPPDTPPISTFLESNPGAYTTARTHNNTASLLFWDRHLQRLSNSVKFLLTSNPQLLFKSLNSTKYPLLSPAPPPKPIWDSTIKSLVNESLNRVLPIALRETRHEGEELAVTALVTGNTEKLSEVKENVFDAFDVHVHVGSHVPHVFGVKGNGARVAVVGSARDFAEAKYSDWVRLRKSLEKLRPPSVTELLLSNDGDRILEGCVTNFFVVCRKDESDRNYFGRKENACPYEVQTAPIGDGVLPGVIRQLIVEVCLSKGIPFREVAPSWSKHEFWQEAFITSSLRIMQHVEKIQVPSSWQSLELKAFKEISWEEKQFGEDPGMITALIQKEIMEKAGLEGEMADNPTSPAAGSHDSGGEQSPRSGVREQDRYLPIANISRIMKKALPANGKIAKDAKDTVQECVSEFISFVTSEASDKCQKEKRKTINGDDLLWAMATLGFEDYIEPLKVYLARYREQLWQGDAKGSARGGDGSSKREAVGGLPGQNPQVNFCKHALEVDLSVLLEVSLAYHVVFFLHL
;
A
#
# COMPACT_ATOMS: atom_id res chain seq x y z
N MET A 1 4.26 -23.34 3.95
CA MET A 1 5.63 -22.98 3.53
C MET A 1 6.21 -22.07 4.59
N ALA A 2 7.51 -22.15 4.89
CA ALA A 2 8.11 -21.23 5.86
C ALA A 2 8.08 -19.82 5.25
N SER A 3 7.47 -18.85 5.93
CA SER A 3 7.46 -17.45 5.49
C SER A 3 8.90 -16.97 5.31
N THR A 4 9.23 -16.46 4.11
CA THR A 4 10.52 -15.83 3.84
C THR A 4 10.64 -14.56 4.67
N ARG A 5 11.78 -14.42 5.36
CA ARG A 5 12.05 -13.33 6.28
C ARG A 5 13.54 -13.06 6.37
N PHE A 6 13.87 -11.78 6.46
CA PHE A 6 15.23 -11.25 6.45
C PHE A 6 15.38 -10.26 7.60
N LEU A 7 16.58 -10.16 8.14
CA LEU A 7 16.90 -9.18 9.17
C LEU A 7 18.26 -8.57 8.90
N TYR A 8 18.30 -7.26 8.71
CA TYR A 8 19.54 -6.49 8.80
C TYR A 8 19.75 -6.03 10.24
N SER A 9 20.92 -6.31 10.79
CA SER A 9 21.32 -5.88 12.13
C SER A 9 22.85 -5.71 12.17
N ASN A 10 23.31 -4.54 12.61
CA ASN A 10 24.74 -4.26 12.85
C ASN A 10 25.66 -4.61 11.66
N GLY A 11 25.24 -4.28 10.44
CA GLY A 11 26.03 -4.53 9.22
C GLY A 11 25.90 -5.93 8.63
N ILE A 12 25.13 -6.82 9.27
CA ILE A 12 24.94 -8.20 8.84
C ILE A 12 23.50 -8.39 8.37
N VAL A 13 23.32 -9.08 7.24
CA VAL A 13 22.01 -9.57 6.78
C VAL A 13 21.87 -11.04 7.17
N LEU A 14 20.84 -11.35 7.96
CA LEU A 14 20.42 -12.70 8.27
C LEU A 14 19.36 -13.14 7.27
N HIS A 15 19.46 -14.39 6.84
CA HIS A 15 18.53 -15.05 5.91
C HIS A 15 17.68 -16.10 6.66
N PRO A 16 16.64 -16.67 6.03
CA PRO A 16 15.99 -17.89 6.55
C PRO A 16 16.99 -19.07 6.59
N PRO A 17 16.93 -19.96 7.61
CA PRO A 17 15.98 -20.00 8.73
C PRO A 17 16.40 -19.15 9.96
N ASP A 18 17.60 -18.57 9.95
CA ASP A 18 18.25 -17.93 11.11
C ASP A 18 17.57 -16.62 11.54
N THR A 19 16.81 -16.00 10.64
CA THR A 19 16.00 -14.83 10.97
C THR A 19 14.83 -15.24 11.88
N PRO A 20 14.63 -14.60 13.06
CA PRO A 20 13.50 -14.90 13.95
C PRO A 20 12.16 -14.31 13.44
N PRO A 21 11.00 -14.79 13.93
CA PRO A 21 9.72 -14.10 13.76
C PRO A 21 9.79 -12.66 14.31
N ILE A 22 9.08 -11.73 13.66
CA ILE A 22 9.09 -10.32 14.09
C ILE A 22 8.59 -10.13 15.53
N SER A 23 7.60 -10.91 15.97
CA SER A 23 7.11 -10.88 17.36
C SER A 23 8.22 -11.24 18.34
N THR A 24 8.92 -12.36 18.11
CA THR A 24 10.05 -12.81 18.94
C THR A 24 11.20 -11.80 18.93
N PHE A 25 11.47 -11.18 17.77
CA PHE A 25 12.50 -10.17 17.63
C PHE A 25 12.20 -8.92 18.47
N LEU A 26 10.99 -8.35 18.34
CA LEU A 26 10.58 -7.18 19.12
C LEU A 26 10.48 -7.49 20.62
N GLU A 27 10.05 -8.70 20.99
CA GLU A 27 10.00 -9.10 22.41
C GLU A 27 11.37 -9.13 23.07
N SER A 28 12.42 -9.47 22.31
CA SER A 28 13.77 -9.68 22.85
C SER A 28 14.65 -8.42 22.83
N ASN A 29 14.21 -7.38 22.11
CA ASN A 29 14.98 -6.17 21.84
C ASN A 29 14.17 -4.92 22.21
N PRO A 30 14.52 -4.22 23.32
CA PRO A 30 13.87 -2.97 23.71
C PRO A 30 14.21 -1.87 22.70
N GLY A 31 13.24 -1.05 22.34
CA GLY A 31 13.44 0.04 21.40
C GLY A 31 12.14 0.63 20.86
N ALA A 32 12.29 1.68 20.04
CA ALA A 32 11.19 2.27 19.28
C ALA A 32 11.13 1.66 17.89
N TYR A 33 9.94 1.41 17.36
CA TYR A 33 9.80 0.77 16.05
C TYR A 33 8.70 1.37 15.16
N THR A 34 8.84 1.13 13.86
CA THR A 34 7.80 1.37 12.86
C THR A 34 7.67 0.20 11.91
N THR A 35 6.46 0.02 11.38
CA THR A 35 6.16 -0.99 10.39
C THR A 35 5.36 -0.34 9.27
N ALA A 36 5.74 -0.63 8.03
CA ALA A 36 4.98 -0.32 6.82
C ALA A 36 4.91 -1.59 5.96
N ARG A 37 4.03 -1.62 4.97
CA ARG A 37 4.02 -2.66 3.95
C ARG A 37 4.29 -2.07 2.57
N THR A 38 4.86 -2.88 1.70
CA THR A 38 4.92 -2.53 0.28
C THR A 38 3.52 -2.57 -0.35
N HIS A 39 3.35 -2.06 -1.55
CA HIS A 39 2.10 -2.09 -2.31
C HIS A 39 2.37 -2.14 -3.82
N ASN A 40 1.34 -2.48 -4.61
CA ASN A 40 1.42 -2.66 -6.06
C ASN A 40 2.50 -3.68 -6.45
N ASN A 41 2.33 -4.94 -6.03
CA ASN A 41 3.31 -6.03 -6.28
C ASN A 41 4.72 -5.65 -5.85
N THR A 42 4.83 -5.11 -4.64
CA THR A 42 6.08 -4.65 -4.03
C THR A 42 6.74 -3.41 -4.67
N ALA A 43 6.09 -2.73 -5.61
CA ALA A 43 6.66 -1.58 -6.32
C ALA A 43 6.88 -0.33 -5.44
N SER A 44 6.09 -0.15 -4.39
CA SER A 44 6.20 1.02 -3.50
C SER A 44 6.07 0.67 -2.03
N LEU A 45 6.70 1.43 -1.14
CA LEU A 45 6.54 1.33 0.32
C LEU A 45 5.54 2.38 0.79
N LEU A 46 4.45 1.93 1.43
CA LEU A 46 3.33 2.82 1.77
C LEU A 46 3.70 3.83 2.85
N PHE A 47 3.58 5.12 2.52
CA PHE A 47 3.71 6.25 3.44
C PHE A 47 5.01 6.24 4.27
N TRP A 48 6.12 5.76 3.70
CA TRP A 48 7.34 5.46 4.44
C TRP A 48 7.91 6.67 5.18
N ASP A 49 7.91 7.85 4.55
CA ASP A 49 8.35 9.10 5.18
C ASP A 49 7.58 9.44 6.46
N ARG A 50 6.25 9.20 6.45
CA ARG A 50 5.40 9.40 7.63
C ARG A 50 5.72 8.37 8.71
N HIS A 51 6.01 7.14 8.31
CA HIS A 51 6.47 6.07 9.20
C HIS A 51 7.81 6.39 9.87
N LEU A 52 8.78 6.91 9.13
CA LEU A 52 10.06 7.35 9.67
C LEU A 52 9.94 8.56 10.58
N GLN A 53 9.07 9.52 10.23
CA GLN A 53 8.79 10.67 11.10
C GLN A 53 8.21 10.21 12.44
N ARG A 54 7.29 9.25 12.44
CA ARG A 54 6.70 8.68 13.66
C ARG A 54 7.72 7.89 14.47
N LEU A 55 8.61 7.14 13.82
CA LEU A 55 9.73 6.46 14.47
C LEU A 55 10.64 7.47 15.16
N SER A 56 11.06 8.52 14.44
CA SER A 56 11.89 9.60 14.97
C SER A 56 11.27 10.25 16.22
N ASN A 57 9.97 10.55 16.19
CA ASN A 57 9.24 11.06 17.34
C ASN A 57 9.23 10.06 18.51
N SER A 58 9.03 8.77 18.24
CA SER A 58 9.02 7.71 19.27
C SER A 58 10.39 7.59 19.94
N VAL A 59 11.48 7.58 19.16
CA VAL A 59 12.86 7.55 19.70
C VAL A 59 13.10 8.78 20.57
N LYS A 60 12.74 9.97 20.09
CA LYS A 60 12.93 11.22 20.85
C LYS A 60 12.17 11.20 22.17
N PHE A 61 10.90 10.81 22.14
CA PHE A 61 10.04 10.78 23.32
C PHE A 61 10.55 9.77 24.35
N LEU A 62 10.89 8.54 23.95
CA LEU A 62 11.43 7.55 24.89
C LEU A 62 12.77 8.02 25.48
N LEU A 63 13.63 8.66 24.67
CA LEU A 63 14.92 9.17 25.14
C LEU A 63 14.76 10.24 26.23
N THR A 64 13.70 11.05 26.17
CA THR A 64 13.45 12.09 27.17
C THR A 64 12.60 11.62 28.34
N SER A 65 11.63 10.75 28.09
CA SER A 65 10.59 10.39 29.06
C SER A 65 10.93 9.13 29.84
N ASN A 66 11.51 8.11 29.18
CA ASN A 66 11.91 6.86 29.83
C ASN A 66 12.98 6.10 29.02
N PRO A 67 14.28 6.47 29.16
CA PRO A 67 15.37 5.88 28.39
C PRO A 67 15.50 4.35 28.53
N GLN A 68 15.02 3.77 29.63
CA GLN A 68 15.07 2.31 29.86
C GLN A 68 14.31 1.52 28.79
N LEU A 69 13.30 2.14 28.15
CA LEU A 69 12.54 1.53 27.07
C LEU A 69 13.30 1.54 25.72
N LEU A 70 14.39 2.28 25.61
CA LEU A 70 15.30 2.27 24.47
C LEU A 70 16.55 1.42 24.70
N PHE A 71 17.13 1.48 25.91
CA PHE A 71 18.41 0.87 26.22
C PHE A 71 18.25 -0.38 27.09
N LYS A 72 18.79 -1.50 26.63
CA LYS A 72 18.77 -2.76 27.40
C LYS A 72 19.70 -2.62 28.62
N SER A 73 19.14 -2.67 29.83
CA SER A 73 19.85 -2.62 31.12
C SER A 73 20.62 -1.33 31.41
N LEU A 74 19.93 -0.18 31.42
CA LEU A 74 20.55 1.08 31.85
C LEU A 74 20.68 1.09 33.39
N ASN A 75 21.91 1.01 33.93
CA ASN A 75 22.13 1.18 35.38
C ASN A 75 21.85 2.64 35.79
N SER A 76 20.79 2.84 36.58
CA SER A 76 20.26 4.14 37.03
C SER A 76 21.33 5.10 37.61
N THR A 77 22.41 4.55 38.17
CA THR A 77 23.50 5.32 38.81
C THR A 77 24.49 5.99 37.86
N LYS A 78 24.48 5.69 36.55
CA LYS A 78 25.39 6.29 35.55
C LYS A 78 24.78 7.42 34.70
N TYR A 79 23.50 7.76 34.91
CA TYR A 79 22.74 8.58 33.97
C TYR A 79 22.02 9.77 34.61
N PRO A 80 22.71 10.76 35.21
CA PRO A 80 22.10 12.05 35.43
C PRO A 80 22.05 12.78 34.08
N LEU A 81 20.96 12.53 33.33
CA LEU A 81 20.50 13.28 32.15
C LEU A 81 21.43 13.19 30.93
N LEU A 82 20.90 12.72 29.79
CA LEU A 82 21.53 12.96 28.49
C LEU A 82 21.74 14.47 28.30
N SER A 83 22.97 14.92 28.57
CA SER A 83 23.51 16.18 28.10
C SER A 83 24.46 15.83 26.95
N PRO A 84 24.20 16.33 25.73
CA PRO A 84 23.32 17.44 25.42
C PRO A 84 21.86 17.03 25.19
N ALA A 85 20.95 18.00 25.36
CA ALA A 85 19.57 17.89 24.90
C ALA A 85 19.53 17.44 23.42
N PRO A 86 18.52 16.65 23.00
CA PRO A 86 18.44 16.18 21.64
C PRO A 86 18.48 17.37 20.67
N PRO A 87 19.20 17.25 19.53
CA PRO A 87 19.37 18.34 18.58
C PRO A 87 18.01 18.88 18.07
N PRO A 88 18.02 20.07 17.43
CA PRO A 88 16.84 20.63 16.80
C PRO A 88 16.10 19.60 15.95
N LYS A 89 14.76 19.66 15.98
CA LYS A 89 13.88 18.66 15.35
C LYS A 89 14.25 18.33 13.89
N PRO A 90 14.58 19.30 13.00
CA PRO A 90 14.95 18.98 11.62
C PRO A 90 16.18 18.07 11.51
N ILE A 91 17.22 18.35 12.30
CA ILE A 91 18.46 17.56 12.33
C ILE A 91 18.14 16.16 12.85
N TRP A 92 17.44 16.09 13.99
CA TRP A 92 17.01 14.82 14.58
C TRP A 92 16.25 13.93 13.61
N ASP A 93 15.24 14.50 12.95
CA ASP A 93 14.41 13.77 12.00
C ASP A 93 15.22 13.30 10.79
N SER A 94 16.08 14.16 10.23
CA SER A 94 16.93 13.78 9.09
C SER A 94 17.92 12.67 9.44
N THR A 95 18.52 12.69 10.62
CA THR A 95 19.53 11.70 11.01
C THR A 95 18.91 10.33 11.25
N ILE A 96 17.78 10.26 11.99
CA ILE A 96 17.07 8.99 12.20
C ILE A 96 16.60 8.40 10.87
N LYS A 97 16.06 9.25 9.97
CA LYS A 97 15.68 8.83 8.61
C LYS A 97 16.85 8.23 7.83
N SER A 98 18.01 8.90 7.82
CA SER A 98 19.21 8.42 7.13
C SER A 98 19.65 7.06 7.64
N LEU A 99 19.79 6.90 8.96
CA LEU A 99 20.24 5.64 9.58
C LEU A 99 19.33 4.45 9.23
N VAL A 100 18.02 4.69 9.21
CA VAL A 100 17.03 3.67 8.85
C VAL A 100 17.06 3.35 7.35
N ASN A 101 17.12 4.35 6.48
CA ASN A 101 17.16 4.12 5.03
C ASN A 101 18.46 3.45 4.59
N GLU A 102 19.60 3.80 5.19
CA GLU A 102 20.86 3.10 4.96
C GLU A 102 20.74 1.61 5.28
N SER A 103 20.10 1.27 6.40
CA SER A 103 19.85 -0.12 6.80
C SER A 103 18.85 -0.83 5.89
N LEU A 104 17.77 -0.13 5.51
CA LEU A 104 16.74 -0.64 4.60
C LEU A 104 17.32 -1.00 3.23
N ASN A 105 18.18 -0.13 2.70
CA ASN A 105 18.85 -0.30 1.41
C ASN A 105 19.77 -1.52 1.35
N ARG A 106 20.20 -2.06 2.50
CA ARG A 106 20.99 -3.30 2.56
C ARG A 106 20.15 -4.56 2.45
N VAL A 107 18.88 -4.54 2.84
CA VAL A 107 18.06 -5.75 2.99
C VAL A 107 16.85 -5.80 2.07
N LEU A 108 16.22 -4.66 1.77
CA LEU A 108 15.01 -4.63 0.94
C LEU A 108 15.25 -5.19 -0.47
N PRO A 109 16.34 -4.85 -1.20
CA PRO A 109 16.61 -5.41 -2.52
C PRO A 109 16.81 -6.93 -2.51
N ILE A 110 17.35 -7.48 -1.43
CA ILE A 110 17.52 -8.92 -1.23
C ILE A 110 16.14 -9.57 -1.07
N ALA A 111 15.31 -9.00 -0.19
CA ALA A 111 13.96 -9.50 0.06
C ALA A 111 13.08 -9.47 -1.20
N LEU A 112 13.14 -8.39 -2.00
CA LEU A 112 12.39 -8.24 -3.26
C LEU A 112 12.82 -9.24 -4.35
N ARG A 113 14.11 -9.60 -4.37
CA ARG A 113 14.63 -10.60 -5.33
C ARG A 113 14.21 -12.01 -4.93
N GLU A 114 14.22 -12.30 -3.64
CA GLU A 114 14.03 -13.66 -3.10
C GLU A 114 12.57 -13.97 -2.74
N THR A 115 11.72 -12.96 -2.64
CA THR A 115 10.28 -13.10 -2.38
C THR A 115 9.52 -12.72 -3.65
N ARG A 116 9.10 -13.71 -4.44
CA ARG A 116 8.30 -13.49 -5.66
C ARG A 116 7.14 -14.47 -5.72
N HIS A 117 6.06 -14.10 -5.04
CA HIS A 117 4.76 -14.76 -5.14
C HIS A 117 3.70 -13.70 -5.46
N GLU A 118 2.87 -13.95 -6.46
CA GLU A 118 1.78 -13.04 -6.83
C GLU A 118 0.81 -12.85 -5.66
N GLY A 119 0.47 -11.58 -5.37
CA GLY A 119 -0.41 -11.21 -4.26
C GLY A 119 0.25 -11.15 -2.88
N GLU A 120 1.53 -11.52 -2.74
CA GLU A 120 2.30 -11.26 -1.52
C GLU A 120 2.96 -9.87 -1.55
N GLU A 121 2.89 -9.17 -0.44
CA GLU A 121 3.62 -7.94 -0.17
C GLU A 121 4.67 -8.18 0.92
N LEU A 122 5.55 -7.20 1.14
CA LEU A 122 6.55 -7.25 2.20
C LEU A 122 6.14 -6.33 3.35
N ALA A 123 6.12 -6.86 4.57
CA ALA A 123 6.09 -6.05 5.78
C ALA A 123 7.52 -5.66 6.17
N VAL A 124 7.80 -4.36 6.22
CA VAL A 124 9.09 -3.78 6.60
C VAL A 124 8.95 -3.19 7.99
N THR A 125 9.72 -3.69 8.95
CA THR A 125 9.77 -3.18 10.33
C THR A 125 11.17 -2.67 10.65
N ALA A 126 11.29 -1.37 10.92
CA ALA A 126 12.51 -0.76 11.42
C ALA A 126 12.42 -0.58 12.94
N LEU A 127 13.45 -1.03 13.65
CA LEU A 127 13.61 -0.93 15.11
C LEU A 127 14.89 -0.14 15.41
N VAL A 128 14.77 0.89 16.24
CA VAL A 128 15.90 1.66 16.78
C VAL A 128 16.06 1.30 18.25
N THR A 129 17.22 0.77 18.61
CA THR A 129 17.58 0.36 19.96
C THR A 129 18.76 1.16 20.48
N GLY A 130 18.83 1.37 21.78
CA GLY A 130 19.98 1.99 22.42
C GLY A 130 21.04 0.98 22.84
N ASN A 131 22.30 1.26 22.51
CA ASN A 131 23.48 0.48 22.85
C ASN A 131 24.24 1.13 24.01
N THR A 132 24.21 0.47 25.17
CA THR A 132 24.80 0.99 26.41
C THR A 132 26.33 0.98 26.42
N GLU A 133 26.95 0.08 25.66
CA GLU A 133 28.41 0.00 25.51
C GLU A 133 28.89 1.21 24.71
N LYS A 134 28.30 1.44 23.53
CA LYS A 134 28.60 2.61 22.69
C LYS A 134 28.33 3.91 23.43
N LEU A 135 27.23 3.99 24.18
CA LEU A 135 26.87 5.20 24.94
C LEU A 135 27.93 5.61 25.96
N SER A 136 28.70 4.67 26.51
CA SER A 136 29.80 4.99 27.43
C SER A 136 31.03 5.61 26.75
N GLU A 137 31.15 5.44 25.43
CA GLU A 137 32.22 5.99 24.58
C GLU A 137 31.81 7.32 23.92
N VAL A 138 30.50 7.61 23.86
CA VAL A 138 29.96 8.84 23.26
C VAL A 138 30.29 10.05 24.14
N LYS A 139 31.09 10.98 23.59
CA LYS A 139 31.35 12.30 24.20
C LYS A 139 30.52 13.44 23.61
N GLU A 140 29.98 13.29 22.38
CA GLU A 140 29.40 14.43 21.64
C GLU A 140 28.08 14.13 20.89
N ASN A 141 27.88 12.92 20.35
CA ASN A 141 26.73 12.62 19.48
C ASN A 141 25.89 11.41 19.94
N VAL A 142 24.68 11.66 20.42
CA VAL A 142 23.74 10.61 20.89
C VAL A 142 23.37 9.57 19.82
N PHE A 143 23.44 9.93 18.53
CA PHE A 143 23.09 9.00 17.45
C PHE A 143 24.04 7.80 17.36
N ASP A 144 25.29 7.95 17.79
CA ASP A 144 26.29 6.88 17.74
C ASP A 144 25.98 5.76 18.75
N ALA A 145 25.13 6.05 19.74
CA ALA A 145 24.63 5.08 20.71
C ALA A 145 23.40 4.31 20.20
N PHE A 146 22.90 4.56 18.99
CA PHE A 146 21.77 3.82 18.44
C PHE A 146 22.22 2.71 17.49
N ASP A 147 21.60 1.55 17.65
CA ASP A 147 21.64 0.46 16.68
C ASP A 147 20.31 0.43 15.92
N VAL A 148 20.39 0.23 14.60
CA VAL A 148 19.23 0.14 13.71
C VAL A 148 19.11 -1.27 13.16
N HIS A 149 17.90 -1.80 13.24
CA HIS A 149 17.57 -3.14 12.77
C HIS A 149 16.40 -3.04 11.80
N VAL A 150 16.49 -3.72 10.66
CA VAL A 150 15.40 -3.76 9.66
C VAL A 150 15.01 -5.19 9.40
N HIS A 151 13.80 -5.55 9.81
CA HIS A 151 13.18 -6.84 9.55
C HIS A 151 12.25 -6.72 8.35
N VAL A 152 12.36 -7.66 7.41
CA VAL A 152 11.50 -7.74 6.23
C VAL A 152 10.91 -9.14 6.16
N GLY A 153 9.59 -9.26 6.05
CA GLY A 153 8.94 -10.57 5.92
C GLY A 153 7.73 -10.53 4.99
N SER A 154 7.38 -11.69 4.42
CA SER A 154 6.15 -11.82 3.62
C SER A 154 4.91 -11.42 4.41
N HIS A 155 4.01 -10.73 3.74
CA HIS A 155 2.72 -10.31 4.26
C HIS A 155 1.67 -10.45 3.17
N VAL A 156 0.55 -11.10 3.50
CA VAL A 156 -0.63 -11.13 2.63
C VAL A 156 -1.60 -10.08 3.15
N PRO A 157 -1.87 -9.00 2.40
CA PRO A 157 -2.81 -7.98 2.82
C PRO A 157 -4.23 -8.52 2.92
N HIS A 158 -4.98 -8.03 3.89
CA HIS A 158 -6.42 -8.28 3.92
C HIS A 158 -7.12 -7.45 2.85
N VAL A 159 -7.97 -8.10 2.06
CA VAL A 159 -8.83 -7.40 1.09
C VAL A 159 -9.94 -6.68 1.87
N PHE A 160 -10.01 -5.36 1.69
CA PHE A 160 -11.04 -4.54 2.32
C PHE A 160 -12.43 -4.82 1.73
N GLY A 161 -13.45 -4.86 2.58
CA GLY A 161 -14.85 -4.97 2.16
C GLY A 161 -15.30 -6.35 1.70
N VAL A 162 -14.48 -7.39 1.90
CA VAL A 162 -14.92 -8.78 1.70
C VAL A 162 -15.82 -9.20 2.86
N LYS A 163 -16.98 -9.75 2.51
CA LYS A 163 -17.98 -10.29 3.47
C LYS A 163 -17.33 -11.31 4.41
N GLY A 164 -17.49 -11.11 5.72
CA GLY A 164 -16.94 -11.98 6.76
C GLY A 164 -15.45 -11.76 7.08
N ASN A 165 -14.80 -10.78 6.43
CA ASN A 165 -13.43 -10.34 6.74
C ASN A 165 -13.41 -9.10 7.63
N GLY A 166 -14.53 -8.65 8.17
CA GLY A 166 -14.56 -7.55 9.12
C GLY A 166 -13.94 -7.92 10.46
N ALA A 167 -13.49 -6.89 11.17
CA ALA A 167 -12.93 -7.04 12.49
C ALA A 167 -14.04 -7.37 13.50
N ARG A 168 -13.82 -8.42 14.28
CA ARG A 168 -14.56 -8.67 15.52
C ARG A 168 -13.68 -8.22 16.67
N VAL A 169 -14.19 -7.32 17.49
CA VAL A 169 -13.36 -6.63 18.50
C VAL A 169 -13.98 -6.75 19.89
N ALA A 170 -13.12 -6.78 20.93
CA ALA A 170 -13.58 -6.82 22.31
C ALA A 170 -12.77 -5.88 23.21
N VAL A 171 -13.44 -5.17 24.12
CA VAL A 171 -12.81 -4.24 25.07
C VAL A 171 -12.32 -5.01 26.30
N VAL A 172 -11.00 -4.97 26.58
CA VAL A 172 -10.38 -5.83 27.61
C VAL A 172 -9.20 -5.23 28.38
N GLY A 173 -8.67 -4.07 28.00
CA GLY A 173 -7.44 -3.57 28.61
C GLY A 173 -7.50 -2.10 28.90
N SER A 174 -6.66 -1.64 29.83
CA SER A 174 -6.44 -0.21 30.08
C SER A 174 -5.61 0.45 28.98
N ALA A 175 -5.56 1.78 29.01
CA ALA A 175 -4.66 2.57 28.19
C ALA A 175 -3.19 2.13 28.33
N ARG A 176 -2.40 2.45 27.31
CA ARG A 176 -0.97 2.14 27.30
C ARG A 176 -0.20 3.21 28.05
N ASP A 177 0.79 2.79 28.83
CA ASP A 177 1.83 3.71 29.29
C ASP A 177 2.65 4.19 28.08
N PHE A 178 3.09 5.45 28.09
CA PHE A 178 3.94 6.03 27.04
C PHE A 178 3.36 5.89 25.62
N ALA A 179 2.03 6.01 25.49
CA ALA A 179 1.29 5.80 24.25
C ALA A 179 1.77 6.68 23.07
N GLU A 180 2.43 7.81 23.34
CA GLU A 180 3.01 8.69 22.33
C GLU A 180 4.09 8.01 21.49
N ALA A 181 4.75 6.98 22.04
CA ALA A 181 5.76 6.19 21.33
C ALA A 181 5.24 4.80 20.96
N LYS A 182 5.68 4.29 19.81
CA LYS A 182 5.53 2.86 19.49
C LYS A 182 6.79 2.12 19.90
N TYR A 183 6.72 1.45 21.03
CA TYR A 183 7.86 0.81 21.68
C TYR A 183 7.65 -0.71 21.80
N SER A 184 8.74 -1.47 21.73
CA SER A 184 8.70 -2.92 21.58
C SER A 184 8.22 -3.66 22.84
N ASP A 185 8.40 -3.09 24.04
CA ASP A 185 7.91 -3.68 25.29
C ASP A 185 6.39 -3.87 25.30
N TRP A 186 5.64 -3.05 24.56
CA TRP A 186 4.20 -3.26 24.36
C TRP A 186 3.87 -4.64 23.78
N VAL A 187 4.79 -5.27 23.04
CA VAL A 187 4.66 -6.67 22.57
C VAL A 187 4.63 -7.66 23.73
N ARG A 188 5.40 -7.42 24.78
CA ARG A 188 5.37 -8.24 26.00
C ARG A 188 4.18 -7.90 26.88
N LEU A 189 3.93 -6.61 27.10
CA LEU A 189 2.88 -6.13 28.02
C LEU A 189 1.49 -6.58 27.59
N ARG A 190 1.15 -6.52 26.30
CA ARG A 190 -0.18 -6.91 25.85
C ARG A 190 -0.47 -8.42 25.89
N LYS A 191 0.53 -9.28 26.10
CA LYS A 191 0.30 -10.75 26.14
C LYS A 191 -0.65 -11.19 27.24
N SER A 192 -0.71 -10.46 28.36
CA SER A 192 -1.70 -10.72 29.41
C SER A 192 -3.11 -10.45 28.90
N LEU A 193 -3.31 -9.34 28.18
CA LEU A 193 -4.60 -8.97 27.57
C LEU A 193 -5.05 -10.00 26.53
N GLU A 194 -4.10 -10.52 25.75
CA GLU A 194 -4.37 -11.57 24.75
C GLU A 194 -4.97 -12.85 25.35
N LYS A 195 -4.70 -13.14 26.63
CA LYS A 195 -5.32 -14.29 27.34
C LYS A 195 -6.81 -14.09 27.62
N LEU A 196 -7.28 -12.84 27.58
CA LEU A 196 -8.68 -12.48 27.81
C LEU A 196 -9.50 -12.46 26.51
N ARG A 197 -8.88 -12.74 25.36
CA ARG A 197 -9.54 -12.67 24.05
C ARG A 197 -10.71 -13.65 23.95
N PRO A 198 -11.95 -13.16 23.74
CA PRO A 198 -13.08 -14.05 23.48
C PRO A 198 -12.90 -14.84 22.18
N PRO A 199 -13.54 -16.02 22.05
CA PRO A 199 -13.56 -16.76 20.80
C PRO A 199 -14.05 -15.89 19.65
N SER A 200 -13.48 -16.06 18.45
CA SER A 200 -13.78 -15.30 17.22
C SER A 200 -13.28 -13.83 17.17
N VAL A 201 -12.91 -13.23 18.31
CA VAL A 201 -12.36 -11.87 18.35
C VAL A 201 -11.00 -11.81 17.66
N THR A 202 -10.84 -10.82 16.80
CA THR A 202 -9.66 -10.60 15.96
C THR A 202 -8.77 -9.46 16.44
N GLU A 203 -9.31 -8.53 17.25
CA GLU A 203 -8.58 -7.40 17.80
C GLU A 203 -9.11 -7.05 19.19
N LEU A 204 -8.23 -6.61 20.09
CA LEU A 204 -8.60 -6.22 21.44
C LEU A 204 -8.56 -4.70 21.54
N LEU A 205 -9.59 -4.12 22.16
CA LEU A 205 -9.74 -2.69 22.40
C LEU A 205 -9.39 -2.34 23.84
N LEU A 206 -8.90 -1.12 24.01
CA LEU A 206 -8.45 -0.54 25.26
C LEU A 206 -9.43 0.56 25.71
N SER A 207 -9.72 0.58 27.00
CA SER A 207 -10.55 1.55 27.70
C SER A 207 -10.10 1.61 29.17
N ASN A 208 -10.20 2.76 29.82
CA ASN A 208 -9.86 2.87 31.25
C ASN A 208 -11.05 2.56 32.16
N ASP A 209 -12.27 2.66 31.65
CA ASP A 209 -13.52 2.58 32.42
C ASP A 209 -14.55 1.61 31.81
N GLY A 210 -14.24 1.02 30.65
CA GLY A 210 -15.15 0.16 29.89
C GLY A 210 -16.15 0.92 29.02
N ASP A 211 -16.24 2.24 29.16
CA ASP A 211 -17.15 3.10 28.41
C ASP A 211 -16.41 3.85 27.29
N ARG A 212 -15.38 4.61 27.65
CA ARG A 212 -14.59 5.42 26.71
C ARG A 212 -13.57 4.54 26.02
N ILE A 213 -13.83 4.20 24.77
CA ILE A 213 -12.94 3.37 23.97
C ILE A 213 -11.81 4.23 23.40
N LEU A 214 -10.57 3.83 23.66
CA LEU A 214 -9.38 4.58 23.28
C LEU A 214 -8.85 4.13 21.92
N GLU A 215 -8.34 2.90 21.87
CA GLU A 215 -7.73 2.32 20.68
C GLU A 215 -7.64 0.79 20.78
N GLY A 216 -7.08 0.12 19.79
CA GLY A 216 -6.78 -1.30 19.87
C GLY A 216 -5.36 -1.60 20.37
N CYS A 217 -5.11 -2.85 20.71
CA CYS A 217 -3.77 -3.33 21.09
C CYS A 217 -2.74 -3.02 19.99
N VAL A 218 -3.11 -3.13 18.72
CA VAL A 218 -2.23 -2.79 17.59
C VAL A 218 -2.88 -1.89 16.54
N THR A 219 -4.04 -1.30 16.86
CA THR A 219 -4.80 -0.41 15.95
C THR A 219 -5.23 0.87 16.62
N ASN A 220 -5.61 1.88 15.82
CA ASN A 220 -6.50 2.94 16.30
C ASN A 220 -7.96 2.58 15.96
N PHE A 221 -8.91 3.08 16.77
CA PHE A 221 -10.34 2.77 16.65
C PHE A 221 -11.15 4.01 16.29
N PHE A 222 -12.17 3.82 15.45
CA PHE A 222 -13.04 4.86 14.95
C PHE A 222 -14.49 4.38 14.90
N VAL A 223 -15.42 5.32 15.08
CA VAL A 223 -16.84 5.10 14.83
C VAL A 223 -17.39 6.20 13.93
N VAL A 224 -18.36 5.85 13.10
CA VAL A 224 -19.24 6.79 12.42
C VAL A 224 -20.55 6.79 13.19
N CYS A 225 -20.89 7.92 13.78
CA CYS A 225 -22.05 8.04 14.65
C CYS A 225 -23.00 9.13 14.15
N ARG A 226 -24.30 8.94 14.41
CA ARG A 226 -25.30 9.97 14.17
C ARG A 226 -25.13 11.09 15.20
N LYS A 227 -25.15 12.34 14.74
CA LYS A 227 -25.13 13.52 15.61
C LYS A 227 -26.39 13.55 16.47
N ASP A 228 -26.18 13.79 17.76
CA ASP A 228 -27.26 13.97 18.74
C ASP A 228 -28.11 15.20 18.35
N GLU A 229 -29.44 15.12 18.53
CA GLU A 229 -30.33 16.23 18.19
C GLU A 229 -30.12 17.45 19.10
N SER A 230 -29.59 17.23 20.31
CA SER A 230 -29.26 18.27 21.29
C SER A 230 -28.12 19.21 20.84
N ASP A 231 -27.20 18.74 20.00
CA ASP A 231 -26.10 19.54 19.43
C ASP A 231 -26.55 20.44 18.25
N ARG A 232 -27.79 20.30 17.76
CA ARG A 232 -28.31 21.14 16.65
C ARG A 232 -28.59 22.59 17.05
N ASN A 233 -28.64 22.89 18.35
CA ASN A 233 -29.07 24.21 18.83
C ASN A 233 -27.96 25.27 18.92
N TYR A 234 -26.68 24.91 18.76
CA TYR A 234 -25.56 25.87 18.87
C TYR A 234 -25.08 26.44 17.53
N PHE A 235 -25.31 25.75 16.41
CA PHE A 235 -24.94 26.22 15.08
C PHE A 235 -26.19 26.28 14.21
N GLY A 236 -26.65 27.50 13.93
CA GLY A 236 -27.86 27.77 13.16
C GLY A 236 -27.97 26.93 11.88
N ARG A 237 -29.22 26.56 11.55
CA ARG A 237 -29.63 25.75 10.38
C ARG A 237 -28.72 25.94 9.17
N LYS A 238 -27.92 24.92 8.85
CA LYS A 238 -27.60 24.59 7.46
C LYS A 238 -28.43 23.37 7.09
N GLU A 239 -29.41 23.53 6.20
CA GLU A 239 -30.34 22.49 5.75
C GLU A 239 -29.66 21.29 5.05
N ASN A 240 -28.34 21.33 4.82
CA ASN A 240 -27.54 20.28 4.16
C ASN A 240 -26.39 19.70 5.02
N ALA A 241 -26.43 19.81 6.35
CA ALA A 241 -25.35 19.26 7.18
C ALA A 241 -25.41 17.72 7.25
N CYS A 242 -24.31 17.03 6.91
CA CYS A 242 -24.19 15.58 7.07
C CYS A 242 -24.58 15.18 8.52
N PRO A 243 -25.56 14.26 8.70
CA PRO A 243 -26.09 13.88 10.01
C PRO A 243 -25.12 12.97 10.77
N TYR A 244 -24.04 12.54 10.11
CA TYR A 244 -23.03 11.67 10.68
C TYR A 244 -21.73 12.42 10.95
N GLU A 245 -20.97 11.93 11.90
CA GLU A 245 -19.60 12.35 12.17
C GLU A 245 -18.72 11.16 12.50
N VAL A 246 -17.44 11.29 12.18
CA VAL A 246 -16.40 10.33 12.54
C VAL A 246 -15.81 10.74 13.89
N GLN A 247 -15.74 9.79 14.83
CA GLN A 247 -15.11 9.98 16.14
C GLN A 247 -13.94 9.04 16.34
N THR A 248 -12.91 9.51 17.04
CA THR A 248 -11.79 8.72 17.53
C THR A 248 -11.22 9.35 18.80
N ALA A 249 -10.61 8.55 19.67
CA ALA A 249 -10.05 9.07 20.90
C ALA A 249 -8.91 10.09 20.64
N PRO A 250 -8.85 11.19 21.43
CA PRO A 250 -7.74 12.14 21.41
C PRO A 250 -6.40 11.47 21.71
N ILE A 251 -5.32 11.97 21.09
CA ILE A 251 -3.95 11.53 21.43
C ILE A 251 -3.64 11.80 22.91
N GLY A 252 -4.16 12.91 23.46
CA GLY A 252 -3.99 13.30 24.86
C GLY A 252 -4.61 12.33 25.87
N ASP A 253 -5.47 11.40 25.43
CA ASP A 253 -6.09 10.38 26.28
C ASP A 253 -5.24 9.10 26.38
N GLY A 254 -3.98 9.14 25.95
CA GLY A 254 -3.08 7.99 25.96
C GLY A 254 -3.26 7.07 24.77
N VAL A 255 -3.39 7.65 23.57
CA VAL A 255 -3.61 6.93 22.30
C VAL A 255 -2.41 7.11 21.38
N LEU A 256 -1.97 6.04 20.73
CA LEU A 256 -0.84 6.10 19.81
C LEU A 256 -1.17 6.96 18.57
N PRO A 257 -0.34 7.99 18.24
CA PRO A 257 -0.49 8.76 17.01
C PRO A 257 -0.11 7.92 15.78
N GLY A 258 -1.04 7.08 15.31
CA GLY A 258 -0.86 6.22 14.15
C GLY A 258 -0.78 7.00 12.83
N VAL A 259 0.02 6.51 11.89
CA VAL A 259 0.16 7.11 10.55
C VAL A 259 -1.17 7.08 9.79
N ILE A 260 -1.86 5.93 9.78
CA ILE A 260 -3.15 5.82 9.09
C ILE A 260 -4.23 6.65 9.80
N ARG A 261 -4.20 6.75 11.13
CA ARG A 261 -5.05 7.68 11.88
C ARG A 261 -4.87 9.11 11.37
N GLN A 262 -3.63 9.59 11.22
CA GLN A 262 -3.35 10.92 10.68
C GLN A 262 -3.97 11.10 9.28
N LEU A 263 -3.79 10.12 8.39
CA LEU A 263 -4.36 10.15 7.03
C LEU A 263 -5.89 10.21 7.06
N ILE A 264 -6.55 9.50 7.97
CA ILE A 264 -8.01 9.56 8.12
C ILE A 264 -8.46 10.96 8.51
N VAL A 265 -7.78 11.62 9.45
CA VAL A 265 -8.11 13.00 9.81
C VAL A 265 -7.95 13.92 8.60
N GLU A 266 -6.85 13.80 7.85
CA GLU A 266 -6.62 14.58 6.62
C GLU A 266 -7.72 14.34 5.57
N VAL A 267 -8.12 13.08 5.35
CA VAL A 267 -9.20 12.71 4.43
C VAL A 267 -10.52 13.31 4.88
N CYS A 268 -10.90 13.14 6.15
CA CYS A 268 -12.14 13.71 6.68
C CYS A 268 -12.21 15.22 6.49
N LEU A 269 -11.13 15.94 6.82
CA LEU A 269 -11.04 17.38 6.62
C LEU A 269 -11.16 17.76 5.14
N SER A 270 -10.44 17.07 4.25
CA SER A 270 -10.43 17.36 2.81
C SER A 270 -11.76 17.08 2.12
N LYS A 271 -12.50 16.06 2.58
CA LYS A 271 -13.80 15.66 2.04
C LYS A 271 -14.99 16.32 2.74
N GLY A 272 -14.73 17.18 3.72
CA GLY A 272 -15.77 17.84 4.52
C GLY A 272 -16.60 16.87 5.36
N ILE A 273 -16.04 15.70 5.71
CA ILE A 273 -16.67 14.74 6.62
C ILE A 273 -16.51 15.28 8.04
N PRO A 274 -17.60 15.53 8.79
CA PRO A 274 -17.52 16.00 10.16
C PRO A 274 -16.68 15.02 11.01
N PHE A 275 -15.68 15.55 11.72
CA PHE A 275 -14.74 14.77 12.49
C PHE A 275 -14.54 15.37 13.88
N ARG A 276 -14.48 14.53 14.90
CA ARG A 276 -14.27 14.95 16.29
C ARG A 276 -13.30 14.01 17.00
N GLU A 277 -12.27 14.59 17.63
CA GLU A 277 -11.41 13.84 18.55
C GLU A 277 -12.10 13.77 19.91
N VAL A 278 -12.84 12.69 20.13
CA VAL A 278 -13.49 12.32 21.37
C VAL A 278 -13.51 10.80 21.45
N ALA A 279 -13.15 10.24 22.61
CA ALA A 279 -13.21 8.79 22.82
C ALA A 279 -14.66 8.30 22.64
N PRO A 280 -14.94 7.39 21.69
CA PRO A 280 -16.27 6.84 21.50
C PRO A 280 -16.77 6.18 22.80
N SER A 281 -17.93 6.61 23.28
CA SER A 281 -18.54 6.11 24.52
C SER A 281 -19.48 4.94 24.23
N TRP A 282 -19.23 3.79 24.85
CA TRP A 282 -20.06 2.59 24.73
C TRP A 282 -21.51 2.87 25.15
N SER A 283 -21.76 3.72 26.14
CA SER A 283 -23.11 4.12 26.55
C SER A 283 -23.91 4.78 25.42
N LYS A 284 -23.25 5.22 24.34
CA LYS A 284 -23.86 5.80 23.14
C LYS A 284 -23.77 4.88 21.91
N HIS A 285 -23.46 3.60 22.08
CA HIS A 285 -23.20 2.67 20.97
C HIS A 285 -24.41 2.47 20.04
N GLU A 286 -25.64 2.71 20.50
CA GLU A 286 -26.84 2.67 19.66
C GLU A 286 -26.77 3.67 18.49
N PHE A 287 -26.11 4.81 18.67
CA PHE A 287 -25.96 5.84 17.63
C PHE A 287 -24.86 5.53 16.61
N TRP A 288 -24.01 4.54 16.87
CA TRP A 288 -22.95 4.13 15.94
C TRP A 288 -23.56 3.40 14.74
N GLN A 289 -23.31 3.92 13.55
CA GLN A 289 -23.75 3.32 12.28
C GLN A 289 -22.65 2.47 11.64
N GLU A 290 -21.40 2.89 11.79
CA GLU A 290 -20.23 2.18 11.27
C GLU A 290 -19.13 2.22 12.33
N ALA A 291 -18.23 1.24 12.30
CA ALA A 291 -17.01 1.26 13.10
C ALA A 291 -15.88 0.66 12.27
N PHE A 292 -14.66 1.09 12.52
CA PHE A 292 -13.48 0.57 11.82
C PHE A 292 -12.21 0.72 12.66
N ILE A 293 -11.25 -0.16 12.39
CA ILE A 293 -9.91 -0.15 12.98
C ILE A 293 -8.85 0.07 11.93
N THR A 294 -7.71 0.61 12.34
CA THR A 294 -6.67 1.07 11.42
C THR A 294 -5.29 0.67 11.89
N SER A 295 -4.43 0.26 10.96
CA SER A 295 -3.01 -0.04 11.23
C SER A 295 -2.20 0.08 9.95
N SER A 296 -0.89 0.11 10.06
CA SER A 296 0.01 0.26 8.91
C SER A 296 0.00 -0.92 7.94
N LEU A 297 -0.34 -2.12 8.43
CA LEU A 297 -0.43 -3.32 7.60
C LEU A 297 -1.84 -3.47 7.01
N ARG A 298 -2.88 -3.36 7.84
CA ARG A 298 -4.27 -3.52 7.37
C ARG A 298 -4.81 -2.28 6.65
N ILE A 299 -4.17 -1.13 6.80
CA ILE A 299 -4.67 0.20 6.45
C ILE A 299 -5.98 0.49 7.19
N MET A 300 -7.10 -0.03 6.70
CA MET A 300 -8.42 0.06 7.31
C MET A 300 -9.13 -1.27 7.26
N GLN A 301 -9.89 -1.58 8.31
CA GLN A 301 -10.78 -2.74 8.36
C GLN A 301 -12.07 -2.31 9.06
N HIS A 302 -13.21 -2.53 8.41
CA HIS A 302 -14.52 -2.31 9.03
C HIS A 302 -14.72 -3.28 10.19
N VAL A 303 -15.52 -2.90 11.18
CA VAL A 303 -15.83 -3.70 12.36
C VAL A 303 -17.23 -4.27 12.20
N GLU A 304 -17.34 -5.59 12.29
CA GLU A 304 -18.61 -6.34 12.23
C GLU A 304 -19.25 -6.45 13.61
N LYS A 305 -18.45 -6.65 14.66
CA LYS A 305 -18.95 -6.88 16.01
C LYS A 305 -18.03 -6.24 17.04
N ILE A 306 -18.62 -5.56 18.02
CA ILE A 306 -17.95 -5.07 19.22
C ILE A 306 -18.55 -5.79 20.42
N GLN A 307 -17.68 -6.31 21.30
CA GLN A 307 -18.06 -6.89 22.59
C GLN A 307 -17.46 -6.06 23.73
N VAL A 308 -18.29 -5.71 24.72
CA VAL A 308 -17.87 -4.96 25.92
C VAL A 308 -18.32 -5.74 27.15
N PRO A 309 -17.47 -5.89 28.18
CA PRO A 309 -17.86 -6.58 29.40
C PRO A 309 -19.02 -5.84 30.08
N SER A 310 -20.06 -6.54 30.50
CA SER A 310 -21.18 -5.94 31.24
C SER A 310 -20.77 -5.35 32.59
N SER A 311 -19.57 -5.71 33.09
CA SER A 311 -18.99 -5.17 34.31
C SER A 311 -17.47 -5.02 34.14
N TRP A 312 -16.99 -3.78 34.10
CA TRP A 312 -15.56 -3.48 33.96
C TRP A 312 -14.72 -4.08 35.10
N GLN A 313 -15.23 -4.01 36.33
CA GLN A 313 -14.57 -4.54 37.54
C GLN A 313 -14.35 -6.06 37.50
N SER A 314 -15.17 -6.80 36.72
CA SER A 314 -15.04 -8.25 36.62
C SER A 314 -13.84 -8.68 35.77
N LEU A 315 -13.23 -7.77 35.01
CA LEU A 315 -12.24 -8.11 34.00
C LEU A 315 -10.83 -8.36 34.57
N GLU A 316 -10.51 -7.74 35.71
CA GLU A 316 -9.23 -7.95 36.41
C GLU A 316 -9.22 -9.20 37.30
N LEU A 317 -10.40 -9.74 37.63
CA LEU A 317 -10.57 -10.75 38.68
C LEU A 317 -11.06 -12.12 38.17
N LYS A 318 -11.49 -12.23 36.91
CA LYS A 318 -12.15 -13.43 36.36
C LYS A 318 -11.51 -13.93 35.07
N ALA A 319 -11.61 -15.23 34.83
CA ALA A 319 -11.27 -15.81 33.54
C ALA A 319 -12.30 -15.40 32.47
N PHE A 320 -11.91 -15.33 31.18
CA PHE A 320 -12.81 -14.85 30.11
C PHE A 320 -14.17 -15.58 30.08
N LYS A 321 -14.19 -16.87 30.43
CA LYS A 321 -15.40 -17.73 30.44
C LYS A 321 -16.46 -17.27 31.44
N GLU A 322 -16.08 -16.44 32.40
CA GLU A 322 -16.92 -15.96 33.48
C GLU A 322 -17.34 -14.49 33.28
N ILE A 323 -16.92 -13.88 32.16
CA ILE A 323 -17.27 -12.51 31.79
C ILE A 323 -18.57 -12.54 30.96
N SER A 324 -19.55 -11.76 31.39
CA SER A 324 -20.74 -11.47 30.58
C SER A 324 -20.43 -10.32 29.62
N TRP A 325 -20.90 -10.44 28.38
CA TRP A 325 -20.58 -9.52 27.30
C TRP A 325 -21.85 -8.89 26.75
N GLU A 326 -21.83 -7.57 26.63
CA GLU A 326 -22.76 -6.81 25.79
C GLU A 326 -22.17 -6.70 24.39
N GLU A 327 -23.03 -6.76 23.37
CA GLU A 327 -22.58 -6.81 21.99
C GLU A 327 -23.33 -5.82 21.11
N LYS A 328 -22.60 -5.22 20.18
CA LYS A 328 -23.18 -4.50 19.04
C LYS A 328 -22.71 -5.17 17.76
N GLN A 329 -23.68 -5.59 16.95
CA GLN A 329 -23.47 -6.11 15.60
C GLN A 329 -23.72 -5.00 14.58
N PHE A 330 -22.83 -4.90 13.60
CA PHE A 330 -22.93 -4.05 12.42
C PHE A 330 -23.23 -4.92 11.19
N GLY A 331 -23.50 -4.26 10.06
CA GLY A 331 -23.57 -4.93 8.76
C GLY A 331 -22.25 -5.63 8.41
N GLU A 332 -22.33 -6.66 7.57
CA GLU A 332 -21.17 -7.44 7.13
C GLU A 332 -20.32 -6.74 6.06
N ASP A 333 -20.86 -5.67 5.47
CA ASP A 333 -20.16 -4.83 4.50
C ASP A 333 -19.72 -3.51 5.15
N PRO A 334 -18.61 -2.90 4.69
CA PRO A 334 -18.23 -1.57 5.14
C PRO A 334 -19.35 -0.57 4.84
N GLY A 335 -19.65 0.30 5.81
CA GLY A 335 -20.56 1.41 5.56
C GLY A 335 -19.97 2.45 4.60
N MET A 336 -20.83 3.33 4.09
CA MET A 336 -20.49 4.26 3.02
C MET A 336 -19.35 5.22 3.40
N ILE A 337 -19.34 5.72 4.64
CA ILE A 337 -18.31 6.66 5.08
C ILE A 337 -16.97 5.93 5.24
N THR A 338 -16.98 4.73 5.83
CA THR A 338 -15.79 3.88 5.98
C THR A 338 -15.21 3.51 4.61
N ALA A 339 -16.05 3.13 3.65
CA ALA A 339 -15.63 2.81 2.29
C ALA A 339 -15.06 4.02 1.55
N LEU A 340 -15.70 5.19 1.67
CA LEU A 340 -15.19 6.44 1.10
C LEU A 340 -13.80 6.78 1.66
N ILE A 341 -13.63 6.76 2.98
CA ILE A 341 -12.34 7.07 3.61
C ILE A 341 -11.26 6.08 3.14
N GLN A 342 -11.59 4.79 3.07
CA GLN A 342 -10.64 3.78 2.60
C GLN A 342 -10.21 4.03 1.16
N LYS A 343 -11.15 4.33 0.26
CA LYS A 343 -10.86 4.66 -1.13
C LYS A 343 -9.90 5.84 -1.24
N GLU A 344 -10.16 6.92 -0.52
CA GLU A 344 -9.34 8.14 -0.53
C GLU A 344 -7.92 7.92 0.02
N ILE A 345 -7.76 7.05 1.02
CA ILE A 345 -6.43 6.68 1.53
C ILE A 345 -5.68 5.86 0.48
N MET A 346 -6.34 4.96 -0.24
CA MET A 346 -5.69 4.18 -1.30
C MET A 346 -5.33 5.04 -2.51
N GLU A 347 -6.13 6.04 -2.85
CA GLU A 347 -5.76 7.04 -3.87
C GLU A 347 -4.51 7.83 -3.44
N LYS A 348 -4.44 8.26 -2.17
CA LYS A 348 -3.23 8.89 -1.60
C LYS A 348 -2.02 7.97 -1.59
N ALA A 349 -2.20 6.66 -1.37
CA ALA A 349 -1.12 5.68 -1.39
C ALA A 349 -0.41 5.64 -2.76
N GLY A 350 -1.14 5.84 -3.86
CA GLY A 350 -0.55 5.93 -5.20
C GLY A 350 0.30 7.18 -5.44
N LEU A 351 0.06 8.25 -4.69
CA LEU A 351 0.77 9.53 -4.81
C LEU A 351 1.96 9.66 -3.84
N GLU A 352 1.83 9.11 -2.63
CA GLU A 352 2.83 9.20 -1.55
C GLU A 352 3.66 7.92 -1.36
N GLY A 353 3.54 6.94 -2.27
CA GLY A 353 4.33 5.70 -2.23
C GLY A 353 5.79 5.93 -2.64
N GLU A 354 6.75 5.50 -1.83
CA GLU A 354 8.17 5.56 -2.18
C GLU A 354 8.54 4.32 -3.01
N MET A 355 9.22 4.48 -4.15
CA MET A 355 9.58 3.33 -5.00
C MET A 355 10.51 2.35 -4.25
N ALA A 356 10.08 1.10 -4.14
CA ALA A 356 10.82 0.07 -3.40
C ALA A 356 12.16 -0.31 -4.06
N ASP A 357 12.25 -0.14 -5.39
CA ASP A 357 13.47 -0.39 -6.18
C ASP A 357 14.46 0.78 -6.18
N ASN A 358 14.12 1.93 -5.57
CA ASN A 358 15.02 3.09 -5.55
C ASN A 358 14.86 3.97 -4.29
N PRO A 359 15.21 3.48 -3.08
CA PRO A 359 15.10 4.29 -1.87
C PRO A 359 16.32 5.24 -1.79
N THR A 360 16.06 6.51 -2.10
CA THR A 360 16.89 7.71 -1.93
C THR A 360 18.43 7.54 -1.93
N SER A 361 19.08 7.92 -3.05
CA SER A 361 20.50 8.27 -3.05
C SER A 361 20.72 9.63 -2.37
N PRO A 362 21.75 9.79 -1.52
CA PRO A 362 22.10 11.11 -0.99
C PRO A 362 22.69 11.97 -2.12
N ALA A 363 22.34 13.25 -2.12
CA ALA A 363 22.97 14.24 -2.98
C ALA A 363 24.49 14.22 -2.76
N ALA A 364 25.26 13.90 -3.79
CA ALA A 364 26.71 14.03 -3.78
C ALA A 364 27.18 14.59 -5.13
N GLY A 365 28.11 15.55 -5.03
CA GLY A 365 28.61 16.35 -6.12
C GLY A 365 29.37 15.56 -7.17
N SER A 366 29.58 16.27 -8.26
CA SER A 366 30.42 15.93 -9.42
C SER A 366 31.75 15.28 -9.05
N HIS A 367 31.98 14.06 -9.53
CA HIS A 367 33.27 13.71 -10.11
C HIS A 367 33.15 12.57 -11.11
N ASP A 368 33.65 12.86 -12.30
CA ASP A 368 33.82 12.00 -13.47
C ASP A 368 34.84 10.87 -13.21
N SER A 369 34.53 9.64 -13.64
CA SER A 369 35.47 8.62 -14.14
C SER A 369 34.71 7.35 -14.55
N GLY A 370 34.92 6.93 -15.80
CA GLY A 370 34.11 5.95 -16.49
C GLY A 370 34.59 4.49 -16.47
N GLY A 371 33.68 3.65 -16.99
CA GLY A 371 33.99 2.41 -17.70
C GLY A 371 33.92 1.12 -16.88
N GLU A 372 32.83 0.37 -17.06
CA GLU A 372 32.87 -0.99 -17.64
C GLU A 372 31.44 -1.49 -17.91
N GLN A 373 31.13 -1.72 -19.19
CA GLN A 373 29.86 -2.23 -19.67
C GLN A 373 29.90 -3.77 -19.73
N SER A 374 28.85 -4.42 -19.24
CA SER A 374 28.52 -5.79 -19.61
C SER A 374 27.06 -5.87 -20.07
N PRO A 375 26.71 -6.74 -21.05
CA PRO A 375 25.57 -6.52 -21.93
C PRO A 375 24.30 -7.20 -21.42
N ARG A 376 23.27 -6.43 -21.10
CA ARG A 376 21.87 -6.91 -21.05
C ARG A 376 20.94 -5.92 -21.77
N SER A 377 20.46 -6.37 -22.92
CA SER A 377 19.27 -5.93 -23.66
C SER A 377 18.71 -4.55 -23.28
N GLY A 378 19.25 -3.49 -23.91
CA GLY A 378 18.61 -2.18 -23.93
C GLY A 378 17.37 -2.21 -24.83
N VAL A 379 16.22 -2.55 -24.25
CA VAL A 379 14.93 -2.07 -24.77
C VAL A 379 14.79 -0.67 -24.19
N ARG A 380 14.78 0.36 -25.05
CA ARG A 380 14.67 1.74 -24.57
C ARG A 380 13.30 1.88 -23.92
N GLU A 381 13.19 2.67 -22.86
CA GLU A 381 11.92 2.90 -22.17
C GLU A 381 10.79 3.38 -23.11
N GLN A 382 11.16 4.06 -24.21
CA GLN A 382 10.26 4.45 -25.29
C GLN A 382 9.69 3.28 -26.11
N ASP A 383 10.35 2.13 -26.14
CA ASP A 383 9.87 0.93 -26.84
C ASP A 383 8.77 0.20 -26.04
N ARG A 384 8.55 0.57 -24.77
CA ARG A 384 7.49 0.00 -23.91
C ARG A 384 6.11 0.61 -24.16
N TYR A 385 6.05 1.83 -24.70
CA TYR A 385 4.81 2.56 -24.89
C TYR A 385 4.42 2.61 -26.37
N LEU A 386 3.11 2.63 -26.63
CA LEU A 386 2.61 2.92 -27.97
C LEU A 386 3.00 4.34 -28.42
N PRO A 387 3.27 4.58 -29.71
CA PRO A 387 3.59 5.93 -30.17
C PRO A 387 2.50 6.94 -29.81
N ILE A 388 2.87 8.00 -29.07
CA ILE A 388 1.95 9.05 -28.60
C ILE A 388 1.15 9.73 -29.72
N ALA A 389 1.70 9.73 -30.95
CA ALA A 389 1.03 10.22 -32.15
C ALA A 389 -0.19 9.38 -32.54
N ASN A 390 -0.12 8.06 -32.37
CA ASN A 390 -1.24 7.15 -32.62
C ASN A 390 -2.35 7.37 -31.59
N ILE A 391 -1.98 7.43 -30.30
CA ILE A 391 -2.90 7.74 -29.20
C ILE A 391 -3.62 9.08 -29.44
N SER A 392 -2.84 10.14 -29.72
CA SER A 392 -3.36 11.48 -30.00
C SER A 392 -4.37 11.50 -31.14
N ARG A 393 -4.10 10.76 -32.22
CA ARG A 393 -4.97 10.69 -33.40
C ARG A 393 -6.31 10.02 -33.08
N ILE A 394 -6.30 8.95 -32.29
CA ILE A 394 -7.52 8.20 -31.94
C ILE A 394 -8.35 9.00 -30.93
N MET A 395 -7.72 9.56 -29.88
CA MET A 395 -8.38 10.48 -28.96
C MET A 395 -9.05 11.65 -29.69
N LYS A 396 -8.40 12.20 -30.72
CA LYS A 396 -8.93 13.32 -31.51
C LYS A 396 -10.17 12.94 -32.33
N LYS A 397 -10.34 11.67 -32.75
CA LYS A 397 -11.55 11.19 -33.46
C LYS A 397 -12.79 11.23 -32.58
N ALA A 398 -12.63 11.07 -31.27
CA ALA A 398 -13.72 11.12 -30.30
C ALA A 398 -14.10 12.56 -29.87
N LEU A 399 -13.42 13.57 -30.41
CA LEU A 399 -13.62 14.97 -30.07
C LEU A 399 -14.15 15.79 -31.27
N PRO A 400 -14.86 16.90 -31.02
CA PRO A 400 -15.15 17.89 -32.04
C PRO A 400 -13.88 18.39 -32.76
N ALA A 401 -14.02 18.86 -34.00
CA ALA A 401 -12.88 19.29 -34.83
C ALA A 401 -11.96 20.32 -34.12
N ASN A 402 -12.54 21.21 -33.30
CA ASN A 402 -11.85 22.23 -32.52
C ASN A 402 -11.38 21.79 -31.12
N GLY A 403 -11.70 20.57 -30.66
CA GLY A 403 -11.35 20.09 -29.31
C GLY A 403 -9.85 19.93 -29.10
N LYS A 404 -9.30 20.43 -27.98
CA LYS A 404 -7.87 20.27 -27.65
C LYS A 404 -7.70 19.18 -26.60
N ILE A 405 -6.61 18.42 -26.71
CA ILE A 405 -6.26 17.37 -25.75
C ILE A 405 -5.00 17.83 -25.01
N ALA A 406 -5.09 17.91 -23.67
CA ALA A 406 -3.96 18.22 -22.81
C ALA A 406 -2.83 17.18 -22.97
N LYS A 407 -1.58 17.60 -22.74
CA LYS A 407 -0.41 16.71 -22.83
C LYS A 407 -0.55 15.55 -21.83
N ASP A 408 -0.80 15.87 -20.57
CA ASP A 408 -0.93 14.90 -19.49
C ASP A 408 -2.05 13.88 -19.77
N ALA A 409 -3.16 14.32 -20.38
CA ALA A 409 -4.22 13.40 -20.79
C ALA A 409 -3.78 12.41 -21.89
N LYS A 410 -2.91 12.81 -22.81
CA LYS A 410 -2.35 11.90 -23.82
C LYS A 410 -1.36 10.92 -23.19
N ASP A 411 -0.54 11.41 -22.26
CA ASP A 411 0.48 10.61 -21.58
C ASP A 411 -0.21 9.56 -20.68
N THR A 412 -1.24 9.95 -19.91
CA THR A 412 -2.05 9.01 -19.12
C THR A 412 -2.75 7.97 -20.00
N VAL A 413 -3.37 8.36 -21.10
CA VAL A 413 -4.03 7.38 -22.00
C VAL A 413 -3.00 6.47 -22.69
N GLN A 414 -1.81 6.99 -23.03
CA GLN A 414 -0.71 6.19 -23.57
C GLN A 414 -0.26 5.12 -22.58
N GLU A 415 -0.08 5.48 -21.31
CA GLU A 415 0.25 4.55 -20.23
C GLU A 415 -0.85 3.51 -20.04
N CYS A 416 -2.11 3.94 -19.86
CA CYS A 416 -3.24 3.04 -19.64
C CYS A 416 -3.44 2.05 -20.79
N VAL A 417 -3.38 2.51 -22.05
CA VAL A 417 -3.58 1.63 -23.21
C VAL A 417 -2.41 0.68 -23.40
N SER A 418 -1.18 1.14 -23.18
CA SER A 418 0.00 0.28 -23.30
C SER A 418 -0.05 -0.84 -22.24
N GLU A 419 -0.38 -0.48 -21.00
CA GLU A 419 -0.55 -1.44 -19.91
C GLU A 419 -1.71 -2.41 -20.18
N PHE A 420 -2.84 -1.91 -20.67
CA PHE A 420 -3.99 -2.74 -21.00
C PHE A 420 -3.67 -3.80 -22.07
N ILE A 421 -2.91 -3.43 -23.10
CA ILE A 421 -2.46 -4.37 -24.13
C ILE A 421 -1.50 -5.38 -23.53
N SER A 422 -0.54 -4.95 -22.71
CA SER A 422 0.37 -5.85 -22.01
C SER A 422 -0.38 -6.85 -21.12
N PHE A 423 -1.41 -6.40 -20.40
CA PHE A 423 -2.24 -7.23 -19.53
C PHE A 423 -3.08 -8.27 -20.29
N VAL A 424 -3.77 -7.86 -21.37
CA VAL A 424 -4.57 -8.81 -22.16
C VAL A 424 -3.68 -9.78 -22.93
N THR A 425 -2.55 -9.30 -23.47
CA THR A 425 -1.63 -10.16 -24.23
C THR A 425 -0.82 -11.10 -23.35
N SER A 426 -0.54 -10.77 -22.08
CA SER A 426 0.08 -11.70 -21.14
C SER A 426 -0.85 -12.86 -20.83
N GLU A 427 -2.13 -12.60 -20.55
CA GLU A 427 -3.12 -13.66 -20.29
C GLU A 427 -3.34 -14.56 -21.52
N ALA A 428 -3.43 -13.96 -22.71
CA ALA A 428 -3.52 -14.72 -23.97
C ALA A 428 -2.24 -15.52 -24.27
N SER A 429 -1.06 -14.98 -23.94
CA SER A 429 0.22 -15.67 -24.04
C SER A 429 0.27 -16.88 -23.13
N ASP A 430 -0.17 -16.76 -21.88
CA ASP A 430 -0.16 -17.85 -20.90
C ASP A 430 -1.04 -19.02 -21.35
N LYS A 431 -2.23 -18.73 -21.89
CA LYS A 431 -3.07 -19.76 -22.52
C LYS A 431 -2.38 -20.41 -23.70
N CYS A 432 -1.83 -19.62 -24.61
CA CYS A 432 -1.12 -20.11 -25.79
C CYS A 432 0.04 -21.05 -25.40
N GLN A 433 0.81 -20.69 -24.38
CA GLN A 433 1.90 -21.49 -23.83
C GLN A 433 1.41 -22.79 -23.18
N LYS A 434 0.32 -22.75 -22.40
CA LYS A 434 -0.32 -23.94 -21.80
C LYS A 434 -0.76 -24.93 -22.89
N GLU A 435 -1.22 -24.42 -24.04
CA GLU A 435 -1.59 -25.23 -25.21
C GLU A 435 -0.40 -25.60 -26.12
N LYS A 436 0.83 -25.32 -25.68
CA LYS A 436 2.09 -25.58 -26.42
C LYS A 436 2.15 -24.89 -27.80
N ARG A 437 1.38 -23.81 -27.97
CA ARG A 437 1.43 -22.95 -29.14
C ARG A 437 2.41 -21.80 -28.86
N LYS A 438 3.05 -21.30 -29.92
CA LYS A 438 3.99 -20.16 -29.85
C LYS A 438 3.40 -18.87 -30.42
N THR A 439 2.20 -18.96 -31.01
CA THR A 439 1.54 -17.87 -31.73
C THR A 439 0.17 -17.65 -31.11
N ILE A 440 -0.05 -16.45 -30.58
CA ILE A 440 -1.34 -15.99 -30.08
C ILE A 440 -2.27 -15.74 -31.27
N ASN A 441 -3.52 -16.17 -31.19
CA ASN A 441 -4.54 -15.90 -32.20
C ASN A 441 -5.73 -15.08 -31.63
N GLY A 442 -6.68 -14.69 -32.48
CA GLY A 442 -7.84 -13.90 -32.06
C GLY A 442 -8.77 -14.61 -31.05
N ASP A 443 -8.82 -15.94 -31.05
CA ASP A 443 -9.62 -16.70 -30.10
C ASP A 443 -8.96 -16.75 -28.70
N ASP A 444 -7.63 -16.66 -28.64
CA ASP A 444 -6.88 -16.50 -27.38
C ASP A 444 -7.15 -15.13 -26.75
N LEU A 445 -7.22 -14.08 -27.56
CA LEU A 445 -7.56 -12.72 -27.11
C LEU A 445 -9.00 -12.64 -26.60
N LEU A 446 -9.96 -13.22 -27.33
CA LEU A 446 -11.35 -13.31 -26.87
C LEU A 446 -11.46 -14.07 -25.54
N TRP A 447 -10.71 -15.17 -25.39
CA TRP A 447 -10.68 -15.89 -24.13
C TRP A 447 -10.07 -15.05 -23.01
N ALA A 448 -8.95 -14.38 -23.24
CA ALA A 448 -8.32 -13.52 -22.25
C ALA A 448 -9.26 -12.40 -21.80
N MET A 449 -9.95 -11.73 -22.73
CA MET A 449 -10.94 -10.70 -22.39
C MET A 449 -12.06 -11.25 -21.50
N ALA A 450 -12.55 -12.47 -21.73
CA ALA A 450 -13.59 -13.08 -20.91
C ALA A 450 -13.05 -13.44 -19.51
N THR A 451 -11.86 -14.03 -19.44
CA THR A 451 -11.22 -14.43 -18.17
C THR A 451 -10.91 -13.22 -17.28
N LEU A 452 -10.55 -12.08 -17.89
CA LEU A 452 -10.17 -10.85 -17.19
C LEU A 452 -11.37 -9.96 -16.81
N GLY A 453 -12.61 -10.40 -17.05
CA GLY A 453 -13.81 -9.65 -16.67
C GLY A 453 -14.23 -8.56 -17.66
N PHE A 454 -13.89 -8.72 -18.94
CA PHE A 454 -14.29 -7.82 -20.05
C PHE A 454 -15.35 -8.48 -20.95
N GLU A 455 -16.33 -9.17 -20.35
CA GLU A 455 -17.33 -9.98 -21.07
C GLU A 455 -18.19 -9.16 -22.03
N ASP A 456 -18.47 -7.90 -21.68
CA ASP A 456 -19.24 -6.96 -22.52
C ASP A 456 -18.57 -6.67 -23.88
N TYR A 457 -17.26 -6.90 -23.98
CA TYR A 457 -16.50 -6.70 -25.22
C TYR A 457 -16.48 -7.93 -26.12
N ILE A 458 -16.87 -9.11 -25.63
CA ILE A 458 -16.72 -10.37 -26.34
C ILE A 458 -17.55 -10.43 -27.61
N GLU A 459 -18.83 -10.06 -27.52
CA GLU A 459 -19.74 -10.17 -28.66
C GLU A 459 -19.37 -9.18 -29.78
N PRO A 460 -19.08 -7.89 -29.49
CA PRO A 460 -18.53 -6.97 -30.49
C PRO A 460 -17.21 -7.47 -31.12
N LEU A 461 -16.29 -8.00 -30.31
CA LEU A 461 -14.99 -8.48 -30.79
C LEU A 461 -15.10 -9.73 -31.65
N LYS A 462 -16.06 -10.63 -31.39
CA LYS A 462 -16.35 -11.79 -32.26
C LYS A 462 -16.84 -11.36 -33.65
N VAL A 463 -17.77 -10.41 -33.70
CA VAL A 463 -18.27 -9.85 -34.97
C VAL A 463 -17.13 -9.22 -35.75
N TYR A 464 -16.24 -8.50 -35.06
CA TYR A 464 -15.05 -7.91 -35.68
C TYR A 464 -14.08 -8.96 -36.21
N LEU A 465 -13.72 -9.96 -35.39
CA LEU A 465 -12.81 -11.04 -35.76
C LEU A 465 -13.32 -11.82 -36.99
N ALA A 466 -14.64 -12.03 -37.09
CA ALA A 466 -15.27 -12.63 -38.25
C ALA A 466 -15.09 -11.77 -39.52
N ARG A 467 -15.37 -10.47 -39.45
CA ARG A 467 -15.16 -9.53 -40.57
C ARG A 467 -13.70 -9.41 -40.98
N TYR A 468 -12.78 -9.42 -40.01
CA TYR A 468 -11.34 -9.38 -40.29
C TYR A 468 -10.87 -10.64 -41.02
N ARG A 469 -11.34 -11.82 -40.58
CA ARG A 469 -11.12 -13.09 -41.29
C ARG A 469 -11.69 -13.01 -42.72
N GLU A 470 -12.89 -12.49 -42.92
CA GLU A 470 -13.47 -12.31 -44.27
C GLU A 470 -12.67 -11.36 -45.18
N GLN A 471 -12.08 -10.30 -44.62
CA GLN A 471 -11.26 -9.34 -45.37
C GLN A 471 -9.88 -9.91 -45.75
N LEU A 472 -9.25 -10.69 -44.87
CA LEU A 472 -8.01 -11.40 -45.18
C LEU A 472 -8.20 -12.39 -46.34
N TRP A 473 -9.34 -13.10 -46.38
CA TRP A 473 -9.65 -14.05 -47.45
C TRP A 473 -9.97 -13.38 -48.80
N GLN A 474 -10.37 -12.11 -48.82
CA GLN A 474 -10.57 -11.33 -50.06
C GLN A 474 -9.26 -10.72 -50.61
N GLY A 475 -8.20 -10.63 -49.79
CA GLY A 475 -6.87 -10.15 -50.18
C GLY A 475 -6.10 -11.14 -51.06
N ASP A 476 -6.21 -12.44 -50.75
CA ASP A 476 -5.49 -13.49 -51.50
C ASP A 476 -6.11 -13.80 -52.87
N ALA A 477 -7.41 -13.48 -53.08
CA ALA A 477 -8.09 -13.69 -54.35
C ALA A 477 -7.76 -12.63 -55.43
N LYS A 478 -7.16 -11.48 -55.06
CA LYS A 478 -6.79 -10.40 -56.00
C LYS A 478 -5.31 -10.38 -56.41
N GLY A 479 -4.47 -11.27 -55.86
CA GLY A 479 -3.03 -11.36 -56.15
C GLY A 479 -2.62 -12.25 -57.32
N SER A 480 -3.53 -13.04 -57.92
CA SER A 480 -3.19 -14.04 -58.96
C SER A 480 -3.68 -13.68 -60.37
N ALA A 481 -3.76 -12.40 -60.71
CA ALA A 481 -4.08 -11.98 -62.08
C ALA A 481 -3.40 -10.66 -62.46
N ARG A 482 -2.09 -10.71 -62.71
CA ARG A 482 -1.39 -9.89 -63.74
C ARG A 482 0.04 -10.39 -63.88
N GLY A 483 0.22 -11.34 -64.78
CA GLY A 483 1.53 -11.64 -65.35
C GLY A 483 1.98 -10.53 -66.31
N GLY A 484 3.28 -10.49 -66.57
CA GLY A 484 3.84 -9.83 -67.75
C GLY A 484 4.90 -8.78 -67.47
N ASP A 485 6.13 -9.27 -67.27
CA ASP A 485 7.36 -8.82 -67.96
C ASP A 485 8.01 -7.46 -67.65
N GLY A 486 9.36 -7.44 -67.65
CA GLY A 486 10.15 -6.20 -67.79
C GLY A 486 11.22 -5.90 -66.73
N SER A 487 12.44 -6.38 -67.01
CA SER A 487 13.74 -6.07 -66.37
C SER A 487 14.09 -4.57 -66.27
N SER A 488 14.72 -4.12 -65.16
CA SER A 488 16.06 -3.47 -65.15
C SER A 488 16.50 -2.87 -63.79
N LYS A 489 17.67 -3.35 -63.33
CA LYS A 489 18.75 -2.73 -62.51
C LYS A 489 18.41 -1.87 -61.26
N ARG A 490 18.86 -2.36 -60.10
CA ARG A 490 19.45 -1.54 -59.02
C ARG A 490 20.78 -2.15 -58.56
N GLU A 491 21.82 -1.31 -58.55
CA GLU A 491 23.09 -1.56 -57.85
C GLU A 491 22.90 -1.39 -56.34
N ALA A 492 23.70 -2.16 -55.60
CA ALA A 492 23.62 -2.40 -54.17
C ALA A 492 24.43 -1.39 -53.35
N VAL A 493 23.92 -1.04 -52.17
CA VAL A 493 24.76 -0.66 -51.02
C VAL A 493 24.24 -1.38 -49.77
N GLY A 494 25.10 -2.22 -49.19
CA GLY A 494 25.18 -2.51 -47.76
C GLY A 494 24.09 -3.40 -47.15
N GLY A 495 24.34 -4.72 -47.13
CA GLY A 495 23.58 -5.66 -46.32
C GLY A 495 23.98 -5.63 -44.83
N LEU A 496 22.98 -5.73 -43.96
CA LEU A 496 23.09 -6.23 -42.58
C LEU A 496 22.28 -7.55 -42.50
N PRO A 497 22.77 -8.57 -41.77
CA PRO A 497 22.16 -9.90 -41.77
C PRO A 497 20.95 -9.99 -40.83
N GLY A 498 19.91 -10.69 -41.29
CA GLY A 498 18.98 -11.47 -40.46
C GLY A 498 18.04 -10.69 -39.53
N GLN A 499 17.01 -10.05 -40.07
CA GLN A 499 15.82 -9.70 -39.29
C GLN A 499 14.80 -10.83 -39.35
N ASN A 500 14.35 -11.24 -38.17
CA ASN A 500 13.49 -12.40 -37.92
C ASN A 500 12.08 -12.16 -38.51
N PRO A 501 11.54 -13.03 -39.41
CA PRO A 501 10.22 -12.88 -40.01
C PRO A 501 9.06 -12.83 -38.99
N GLN A 502 9.28 -13.32 -37.76
CA GLN A 502 8.33 -13.26 -36.66
C GLN A 502 8.06 -11.82 -36.15
N VAL A 503 9.02 -10.90 -36.27
CA VAL A 503 8.87 -9.52 -35.77
C VAL A 503 8.03 -8.66 -36.71
N ASN A 504 8.11 -8.90 -38.03
CA ASN A 504 7.27 -8.19 -39.00
C ASN A 504 5.84 -8.73 -39.05
N PHE A 505 5.62 -10.02 -38.80
CA PHE A 505 4.27 -10.57 -38.70
C PHE A 505 3.55 -10.03 -37.45
N CYS A 506 4.25 -9.92 -36.31
CA CYS A 506 3.72 -9.26 -35.12
C CYS A 506 3.44 -7.78 -35.37
N LYS A 507 4.35 -7.01 -35.98
CA LYS A 507 4.10 -5.57 -36.20
C LYS A 507 2.92 -5.29 -37.13
N HIS A 508 2.73 -6.06 -38.21
CA HIS A 508 1.59 -5.86 -39.11
C HIS A 508 0.27 -6.41 -38.57
N ALA A 509 0.29 -7.53 -37.82
CA ALA A 509 -0.91 -8.04 -37.15
C ALA A 509 -1.32 -7.12 -35.97
N LEU A 510 -0.36 -6.59 -35.22
CA LEU A 510 -0.61 -5.63 -34.13
C LEU A 510 -1.06 -4.25 -34.65
N GLU A 511 -0.59 -3.76 -35.80
CA GLU A 511 -1.00 -2.43 -36.30
C GLU A 511 -2.46 -2.35 -36.77
N VAL A 512 -3.07 -3.47 -37.18
CA VAL A 512 -4.47 -3.51 -37.65
C VAL A 512 -5.43 -3.97 -36.54
N ASP A 513 -4.98 -4.79 -35.58
CA ASP A 513 -5.79 -5.22 -34.43
C ASP A 513 -5.76 -4.23 -33.24
N LEU A 514 -4.72 -3.41 -33.07
CA LEU A 514 -4.71 -2.39 -32.02
C LEU A 514 -5.69 -1.25 -32.29
N SER A 515 -5.94 -0.88 -33.55
CA SER A 515 -6.82 0.25 -33.86
C SER A 515 -8.24 0.04 -33.34
N VAL A 516 -8.67 -1.21 -33.19
CA VAL A 516 -10.04 -1.56 -32.74
C VAL A 516 -10.12 -1.72 -31.23
N LEU A 517 -9.09 -2.30 -30.60
CA LEU A 517 -8.94 -2.24 -29.14
C LEU A 517 -8.85 -0.80 -28.63
N LEU A 518 -8.14 0.06 -29.36
CA LEU A 518 -8.10 1.49 -29.12
C LEU A 518 -9.41 2.19 -29.48
N GLU A 519 -10.05 1.93 -30.62
CA GLU A 519 -11.30 2.61 -30.99
C GLU A 519 -12.47 2.22 -30.08
N VAL A 520 -12.53 0.98 -29.61
CA VAL A 520 -13.57 0.51 -28.68
C VAL A 520 -13.30 1.01 -27.25
N SER A 521 -12.03 1.01 -26.80
CA SER A 521 -11.65 1.57 -25.49
C SER A 521 -11.80 3.10 -25.46
N LEU A 522 -11.43 3.81 -26.53
CA LEU A 522 -11.58 5.27 -26.63
C LEU A 522 -13.02 5.72 -26.95
N ALA A 523 -13.81 4.98 -27.72
CA ALA A 523 -15.20 5.36 -27.98
C ALA A 523 -16.07 5.25 -26.73
N TYR A 524 -15.83 4.26 -25.86
CA TYR A 524 -16.58 4.12 -24.61
C TYR A 524 -16.04 5.01 -23.48
N HIS A 525 -14.72 5.11 -23.30
CA HIS A 525 -14.17 5.90 -22.20
C HIS A 525 -14.13 7.41 -22.47
N VAL A 526 -13.99 7.87 -23.72
CA VAL A 526 -14.02 9.32 -24.01
C VAL A 526 -15.45 9.87 -24.00
N VAL A 527 -16.47 9.08 -24.38
CA VAL A 527 -17.87 9.52 -24.24
C VAL A 527 -18.30 9.55 -22.77
N PHE A 528 -17.83 8.61 -21.95
CA PHE A 528 -18.11 8.61 -20.51
C PHE A 528 -17.40 9.76 -19.76
N PHE A 529 -16.18 10.12 -20.17
CA PHE A 529 -15.43 11.25 -19.58
C PHE A 529 -15.84 12.64 -20.09
N LEU A 530 -16.65 12.73 -21.14
CA LEU A 530 -17.16 14.01 -21.68
C LEU A 530 -18.64 14.27 -21.34
N HIS A 531 -19.30 13.32 -20.65
CA HIS A 531 -20.65 13.49 -20.10
C HIS A 531 -20.67 13.60 -18.55
N LEU A 532 -19.48 13.66 -17.94
CA LEU A 532 -19.21 14.25 -16.63
C LEU A 532 -18.50 15.58 -16.84
#